data_AF-A0A850NHK6-F1
#
_entry.id   AF-A0A850NHK6-F1
#
_cell.length_a   1.000
_cell.length_b   1.000
_cell.length_c   1.000
_cell.angle_alpha   90.00
_cell.angle_beta   90.00
_cell.angle_gamma   90.00
#
_symmetry.space_group_name_H-M   'P 1'
#
loop_
_entity.id
_entity.type
_entity.pdbx_description
1 polymer ?
#
loop_
_entity_poly.entity_id
_entity_poly.type
_entity_poly.pdbx_seq_one_letter_code
_entity_poly.pdbx_strand_id
1 'polypeptide(L)'
;MNKNIVKKLQIVLMSMVVLWLTACSEDDDATTGSLNVISVKLNDTVFTDDMQGVPLNSTFEVVFSSAVEPDVFENVVYISAGQENVTYAAQYLNQSTKVLIGLDDMVPNTAYTINIDAGRIGVEGKMLQQAVSYSFTTENAETNAKTPCLSASEDCMQRIEFLDASEQSLSFDVYSNYDFIEDTEFVWDFIEKVVVVVHGANRDADNYFNYMVNSLQSMELEETTLVVAPYFQDNGTAPANGLIWNDSRWREGANAGNNNAAISSFTVMDSLVNRFSNQEKFPNVETIFITGHSSGATYTQHYALANKVQATIEGIDFQYVVANNQYFYYPDGQRYNEDTSSFYEPMDCEGYDFWPYGYEFAVPYLDGIDATTLTQQQVSRNTVYFLGSDDTSTEGTLNTTDCQATLLGSNRFIRGEHMFQYMETFYPTDHNHRRIVVPNVAHDGNGMFNSPEFKDYFLEFE
;
A
#
# COMPACT_ATOMS: atom_id res chain seq x y z
N MET A 1 -74.81 27.35 3.10
CA MET A 1 -73.46 26.83 2.75
C MET A 1 -72.44 27.42 3.72
N ASN A 2 -71.33 26.71 3.98
CA ASN A 2 -70.14 27.10 4.78
C ASN A 2 -70.43 27.63 6.22
N LYS A 3 -70.36 26.79 7.26
CA LYS A 3 -69.15 26.32 8.00
C LYS A 3 -68.43 27.46 8.76
N ASN A 4 -68.64 27.62 10.07
CA ASN A 4 -68.05 26.90 11.24
C ASN A 4 -66.68 27.52 11.62
N ILE A 5 -66.46 28.19 12.77
CA ILE A 5 -66.77 27.95 14.21
C ILE A 5 -65.78 26.99 14.89
N VAL A 6 -65.13 27.49 15.96
CA VAL A 6 -64.22 26.77 16.88
C VAL A 6 -64.74 26.90 18.33
N LYS A 7 -64.52 25.88 19.16
CA LYS A 7 -64.88 25.80 20.61
C LYS A 7 -63.61 26.10 21.47
N LYS A 8 -63.63 26.64 22.70
CA LYS A 8 -64.24 26.15 23.97
C LYS A 8 -63.75 24.72 24.34
N LEU A 9 -63.35 24.34 25.56
CA LEU A 9 -63.72 24.85 26.91
C LEU A 9 -62.85 24.25 28.09
N GLN A 10 -62.50 25.05 29.14
CA GLN A 10 -62.20 24.65 30.56
C GLN A 10 -61.15 23.52 30.83
N ILE A 11 -60.79 22.97 32.03
CA ILE A 11 -61.07 23.11 33.51
C ILE A 11 -59.86 22.49 34.29
N VAL A 12 -59.62 22.57 35.62
CA VAL A 12 -59.41 23.69 36.59
C VAL A 12 -58.79 23.15 37.94
N LEU A 13 -58.15 23.99 38.77
CA LEU A 13 -57.62 23.72 40.15
C LEU A 13 -56.41 22.73 40.24
N MET A 14 -55.69 22.52 41.37
CA MET A 14 -55.93 22.82 42.80
C MET A 14 -54.67 23.24 43.60
N SER A 15 -54.82 23.51 44.91
CA SER A 15 -53.87 24.19 45.83
C SER A 15 -52.89 23.30 46.61
N MET A 16 -51.77 23.89 47.06
CA MET A 16 -50.85 23.33 48.07
C MET A 16 -51.53 23.06 49.42
N VAL A 17 -51.00 22.09 50.17
CA VAL A 17 -50.99 22.02 51.64
C VAL A 17 -49.58 21.61 52.07
N VAL A 18 -49.02 22.28 53.10
CA VAL A 18 -47.73 21.94 53.70
C VAL A 18 -47.98 21.43 55.12
N LEU A 19 -47.28 20.37 55.53
CA LEU A 19 -47.28 19.85 56.90
C LEU A 19 -45.85 19.49 57.30
N TRP A 20 -45.44 19.95 58.49
CA TRP A 20 -44.15 19.61 59.09
C TRP A 20 -44.23 18.27 59.82
N LEU A 21 -43.12 17.53 59.81
CA LEU A 21 -42.77 16.58 60.86
C LEU A 21 -41.29 16.79 61.24
N THR A 22 -41.00 16.62 62.53
CA THR A 22 -39.67 16.82 63.13
C THR A 22 -38.95 15.50 63.38
N ALA A 23 -37.63 15.54 63.30
CA ALA A 23 -36.70 14.41 63.41
C ALA A 23 -37.03 13.35 64.47
N CYS A 24 -36.86 12.08 64.07
CA CYS A 24 -36.23 11.06 64.91
C CYS A 24 -34.76 10.98 64.50
N SER A 25 -33.86 10.86 65.48
CA SER A 25 -32.47 10.48 65.26
C SER A 25 -32.33 9.00 65.60
N GLU A 26 -32.48 8.14 64.60
CA GLU A 26 -32.13 6.73 64.72
C GLU A 26 -30.67 6.60 64.25
N ASP A 27 -29.78 6.18 65.16
CA ASP A 27 -28.44 5.71 64.80
C ASP A 27 -28.61 4.34 64.12
N ASP A 28 -29.05 4.38 62.85
CA ASP A 28 -28.94 3.23 61.95
C ASP A 28 -27.44 2.97 61.74
N ASP A 29 -26.90 2.02 62.52
CA ASP A 29 -25.67 1.29 62.20
C ASP A 29 -25.96 0.39 60.98
N ALA A 30 -26.22 1.06 59.86
CA ALA A 30 -26.85 0.51 58.68
C ALA A 30 -26.00 -0.64 58.15
N THR A 31 -26.61 -1.81 57.92
CA THR A 31 -25.95 -2.97 57.34
C THR A 31 -25.44 -2.63 55.94
N THR A 32 -24.20 -2.14 55.87
CA THR A 32 -23.62 -1.59 54.64
C THR A 32 -23.56 -2.67 53.58
N GLY A 33 -24.45 -2.58 52.59
CA GLY A 33 -24.53 -3.59 51.53
C GLY A 33 -23.18 -3.73 50.83
N SER A 34 -22.79 -4.96 50.52
CA SER A 34 -21.54 -5.21 49.80
C SER A 34 -21.67 -4.78 48.34
N LEU A 35 -20.65 -4.08 47.86
CA LEU A 35 -20.37 -3.89 46.44
C LEU A 35 -19.26 -4.86 46.06
N ASN A 36 -19.42 -5.56 44.94
CA ASN A 36 -18.40 -6.47 44.40
C ASN A 36 -18.26 -6.18 42.90
N VAL A 37 -17.04 -6.28 42.36
CA VAL A 37 -16.84 -6.46 40.92
C VAL A 37 -17.29 -7.87 40.56
N ILE A 38 -18.19 -7.99 39.59
CA ILE A 38 -18.70 -9.27 39.06
C ILE A 38 -17.80 -9.78 37.94
N SER A 39 -17.36 -8.88 37.05
CA SER A 39 -16.51 -9.19 35.91
C SER A 39 -15.82 -7.93 35.41
N VAL A 40 -14.63 -8.09 34.85
CA VAL A 40 -14.02 -7.10 33.95
C VAL A 40 -13.86 -7.70 32.56
N LYS A 41 -14.05 -6.88 31.54
CA LYS A 41 -13.88 -7.20 30.12
C LYS A 41 -12.97 -6.17 29.46
N LEU A 42 -12.26 -6.58 28.41
CA LEU A 42 -11.49 -5.74 27.51
C LEU A 42 -12.06 -5.91 26.11
N ASN A 43 -12.61 -4.85 25.51
CA ASN A 43 -13.19 -4.88 24.15
C ASN A 43 -14.10 -6.12 23.94
N ASP A 44 -15.08 -6.28 24.84
CA ASP A 44 -16.00 -7.43 24.99
C ASP A 44 -15.40 -8.81 25.34
N THR A 45 -14.08 -9.01 25.28
CA THR A 45 -13.39 -10.24 25.77
C THR A 45 -13.26 -10.27 27.30
N VAL A 46 -13.02 -11.44 27.91
CA VAL A 46 -12.80 -11.52 29.37
C VAL A 46 -11.42 -11.01 29.72
N PHE A 47 -11.34 -10.00 30.59
CA PHE A 47 -10.08 -9.43 31.07
C PHE A 47 -9.58 -10.16 32.32
N THR A 48 -8.25 -10.25 32.47
CA THR A 48 -7.59 -10.92 33.60
C THR A 48 -6.38 -10.12 34.05
N ASP A 49 -5.98 -10.32 35.31
CA ASP A 49 -4.70 -9.85 35.86
C ASP A 49 -3.52 -10.38 35.04
N ASP A 50 -2.41 -9.63 35.00
CA ASP A 50 -1.20 -9.86 34.18
C ASP A 50 -1.44 -10.05 32.66
N MET A 51 -2.58 -9.60 32.10
CA MET A 51 -2.87 -9.76 30.66
C MET A 51 -1.82 -9.07 29.77
N GLN A 52 -1.37 -9.77 28.72
CA GLN A 52 -0.37 -9.30 27.77
C GLN A 52 -1.01 -9.00 26.40
N GLY A 53 -0.45 -8.05 25.65
CA GLY A 53 -0.93 -7.72 24.30
C GLY A 53 -2.24 -6.94 24.30
N VAL A 54 -2.42 -6.04 25.29
CA VAL A 54 -3.60 -5.17 25.35
C VAL A 54 -3.47 -4.06 24.28
N PRO A 55 -4.51 -3.82 23.45
CA PRO A 55 -4.43 -2.82 22.39
C PRO A 55 -4.18 -1.40 22.90
N LEU A 56 -3.42 -0.59 22.14
CA LEU A 56 -3.04 0.77 22.57
C LEU A 56 -4.24 1.71 22.82
N ASN A 57 -5.36 1.45 22.12
CA ASN A 57 -6.66 2.06 22.37
C ASN A 57 -7.63 0.98 22.89
N SER A 58 -8.07 1.08 24.14
CA SER A 58 -8.76 0.01 24.86
C SER A 58 -9.89 0.51 25.76
N THR A 59 -11.02 -0.19 25.72
CA THR A 59 -12.15 0.03 26.64
C THR A 59 -12.31 -1.14 27.60
N PHE A 60 -12.16 -0.84 28.90
CA PHE A 60 -12.34 -1.77 30.00
C PHE A 60 -13.75 -1.65 30.56
N GLU A 61 -14.55 -2.70 30.44
CA GLU A 61 -15.89 -2.78 31.02
C GLU A 61 -15.81 -3.42 32.40
N VAL A 62 -16.10 -2.66 33.46
CA VAL A 62 -16.22 -3.13 34.85
C VAL A 62 -17.70 -3.23 35.22
N VAL A 63 -18.14 -4.42 35.63
CA VAL A 63 -19.53 -4.69 36.05
C VAL A 63 -19.59 -4.91 37.56
N PHE A 64 -20.51 -4.24 38.24
CA PHE A 64 -20.66 -4.25 39.69
C PHE A 64 -21.97 -4.93 40.14
N SER A 65 -21.98 -5.44 41.38
CA SER A 65 -23.17 -6.06 42.00
C SER A 65 -24.27 -5.07 42.42
N SER A 66 -24.01 -3.77 42.30
CA SER A 66 -24.98 -2.68 42.49
C SER A 66 -24.48 -1.44 41.75
N ALA A 67 -25.30 -0.39 41.66
CA ALA A 67 -24.89 0.86 41.03
C ALA A 67 -23.77 1.57 41.80
N VAL A 68 -22.81 2.17 41.11
CA VAL A 68 -21.81 3.10 41.70
C VAL A 68 -22.27 4.55 41.63
N GLU A 69 -21.80 5.38 42.56
CA GLU A 69 -21.94 6.83 42.53
C GLU A 69 -20.77 7.43 41.71
N PRO A 70 -21.00 8.02 40.51
CA PRO A 70 -19.94 8.44 39.58
C PRO A 70 -18.85 9.32 40.20
N ASP A 71 -19.26 10.43 40.82
CA ASP A 71 -18.37 11.39 41.50
C ASP A 71 -17.52 10.72 42.59
N VAL A 72 -17.95 9.60 43.15
CA VAL A 72 -17.20 8.84 44.17
C VAL A 72 -16.29 7.79 43.51
N PHE A 73 -16.75 7.15 42.43
CA PHE A 73 -15.95 6.18 41.66
C PHE A 73 -14.70 6.83 41.05
N GLU A 74 -14.84 7.98 40.40
CA GLU A 74 -13.72 8.74 39.79
C GLU A 74 -12.69 9.25 40.83
N ASN A 75 -13.06 9.32 42.11
CA ASN A 75 -12.15 9.66 43.21
C ASN A 75 -11.40 8.45 43.81
N VAL A 76 -11.73 7.21 43.41
CA VAL A 76 -11.09 5.97 43.92
C VAL A 76 -10.51 5.07 42.83
N VAL A 77 -10.77 5.36 41.54
CA VAL A 77 -10.15 4.67 40.41
C VAL A 77 -8.97 5.48 39.88
N TYR A 78 -7.82 4.84 39.76
CA TYR A 78 -6.61 5.42 39.19
C TYR A 78 -5.87 4.39 38.34
N ILE A 79 -5.24 4.89 37.29
CA ILE A 79 -4.52 4.10 36.30
C ILE A 79 -3.09 4.64 36.24
N SER A 80 -2.10 3.75 36.20
CA SER A 80 -0.70 4.13 36.29
C SER A 80 0.19 3.33 35.35
N ALA A 81 1.12 4.02 34.69
CA ALA A 81 2.25 3.43 33.98
C ALA A 81 3.51 3.62 34.85
N GLY A 82 3.95 2.54 35.51
CA GLY A 82 5.09 2.59 36.45
C GLY A 82 4.85 3.48 37.69
N GLN A 83 5.22 4.75 37.60
CA GLN A 83 5.00 5.78 38.66
C GLN A 83 4.17 6.98 38.18
N GLU A 84 3.77 7.02 36.90
CA GLU A 84 3.01 8.15 36.33
C GLU A 84 1.52 7.79 36.25
N ASN A 85 0.67 8.73 36.65
CA ASN A 85 -0.79 8.57 36.56
C ASN A 85 -1.26 8.87 35.13
N VAL A 86 -2.13 8.00 34.62
CA VAL A 86 -2.65 8.00 33.25
C VAL A 86 -4.09 8.52 33.26
N THR A 87 -4.40 9.44 32.36
CA THR A 87 -5.76 9.97 32.17
C THR A 87 -6.64 8.95 31.46
N TYR A 88 -7.89 8.82 31.92
CA TYR A 88 -8.90 7.93 31.34
C TYR A 88 -10.22 8.67 31.13
N ALA A 89 -11.10 8.13 30.29
CA ALA A 89 -12.49 8.56 30.17
C ALA A 89 -13.44 7.52 30.81
N ALA A 90 -14.48 7.97 31.52
CA ALA A 90 -15.47 7.09 32.15
C ALA A 90 -16.87 7.26 31.53
N GLN A 91 -17.56 6.14 31.27
CA GLN A 91 -18.97 6.13 30.85
C GLN A 91 -19.80 5.16 31.69
N TYR A 92 -20.89 5.67 32.27
CA TYR A 92 -21.77 4.91 33.15
C TYR A 92 -22.98 4.37 32.41
N LEU A 93 -23.14 3.05 32.42
CA LEU A 93 -24.20 2.32 31.73
C LEU A 93 -25.04 1.50 32.72
N ASN A 94 -26.23 1.07 32.28
CA ASN A 94 -27.15 0.25 33.07
C ASN A 94 -27.40 0.79 34.49
N GLN A 95 -27.75 2.08 34.60
CA GLN A 95 -27.94 2.77 35.89
C GLN A 95 -26.68 2.70 36.78
N SER A 96 -25.50 2.92 36.20
CA SER A 96 -24.19 2.86 36.85
C SER A 96 -23.83 1.48 37.47
N THR A 97 -24.49 0.40 37.06
CA THR A 97 -24.05 -0.99 37.40
C THR A 97 -22.91 -1.48 36.49
N LYS A 98 -22.70 -0.78 35.37
CA LYS A 98 -21.60 -0.99 34.42
C LYS A 98 -20.85 0.34 34.25
N VAL A 99 -19.52 0.30 34.32
CA VAL A 99 -18.65 1.42 33.96
C VAL A 99 -17.76 0.98 32.81
N LEU A 100 -17.70 1.79 31.74
CA LEU A 100 -16.68 1.67 30.71
C LEU A 100 -15.56 2.67 31.03
N ILE A 101 -14.33 2.20 31.00
CA ILE A 101 -13.12 3.00 31.21
C ILE A 101 -12.33 2.96 29.91
N GLY A 102 -12.28 4.09 29.19
CA GLY A 102 -11.51 4.26 27.97
C GLY A 102 -10.10 4.74 28.26
N LEU A 103 -9.12 4.09 27.64
CA LEU A 103 -7.73 4.52 27.56
C LEU A 103 -7.32 4.55 26.08
N ASP A 104 -6.89 5.73 25.63
CA ASP A 104 -6.44 6.00 24.27
C ASP A 104 -4.95 6.43 24.32
N ASP A 105 -4.25 6.29 23.20
CA ASP A 105 -2.83 6.66 23.00
C ASP A 105 -1.87 6.06 24.07
N MET A 106 -2.11 4.81 24.51
CA MET A 106 -1.21 4.15 25.46
C MET A 106 0.16 3.84 24.84
N VAL A 107 1.20 3.91 25.69
CA VAL A 107 2.59 3.64 25.28
C VAL A 107 2.74 2.13 24.99
N PRO A 108 3.37 1.73 23.87
CA PRO A 108 3.60 0.32 23.56
C PRO A 108 4.56 -0.38 24.55
N ASN A 109 4.46 -1.71 24.63
CA ASN A 109 5.30 -2.60 25.46
C ASN A 109 5.51 -2.08 26.90
N THR A 110 4.46 -1.52 27.49
CA THR A 110 4.50 -0.80 28.77
C THR A 110 3.54 -1.45 29.75
N ALA A 111 3.99 -1.60 31.00
CA ALA A 111 3.18 -2.16 32.07
C ALA A 111 2.28 -1.10 32.71
N TYR A 112 0.98 -1.33 32.64
CA TYR A 112 -0.08 -0.52 33.23
C TYR A 112 -0.73 -1.23 34.41
N THR A 113 -1.41 -0.49 35.28
CA THR A 113 -2.24 -1.05 36.34
C THR A 113 -3.51 -0.22 36.50
N ILE A 114 -4.67 -0.87 36.50
CA ILE A 114 -5.97 -0.25 36.88
C ILE A 114 -6.25 -0.61 38.33
N ASN A 115 -6.42 0.40 39.18
CA ASN A 115 -6.69 0.23 40.61
C ASN A 115 -8.03 0.88 40.97
N ILE A 116 -8.84 0.18 41.76
CA ILE A 116 -10.08 0.68 42.37
C ILE A 116 -9.96 0.43 43.88
N ASP A 117 -9.77 1.49 44.67
CA ASP A 117 -9.56 1.37 46.11
C ASP A 117 -10.81 0.85 46.86
N ALA A 118 -10.60 0.27 48.05
CA ALA A 118 -11.70 -0.16 48.92
C ALA A 118 -12.43 1.05 49.52
N GLY A 119 -13.76 1.11 49.41
CA GLY A 119 -14.51 2.28 49.86
C GLY A 119 -16.03 2.19 49.72
N ARG A 120 -16.72 3.23 50.19
CA ARG A 120 -18.18 3.42 50.03
C ARG A 120 -18.46 4.05 48.66
N ILE A 121 -18.50 3.22 47.62
CA ILE A 121 -18.56 3.64 46.22
C ILE A 121 -19.93 3.34 45.60
N GLY A 122 -20.67 2.40 46.18
CA GLY A 122 -21.98 1.98 45.69
C GLY A 122 -23.10 2.83 46.28
N VAL A 123 -24.16 3.04 45.49
CA VAL A 123 -25.35 3.80 45.90
C VAL A 123 -25.93 3.27 47.21
N GLU A 124 -26.44 4.18 48.04
CA GLU A 124 -26.91 3.89 49.42
C GLU A 124 -25.73 3.55 50.37
N GLY A 125 -24.52 4.04 50.07
CA GLY A 125 -23.33 3.90 50.91
C GLY A 125 -22.73 2.49 50.94
N LYS A 126 -23.00 1.69 49.90
CA LYS A 126 -22.52 0.30 49.74
C LYS A 126 -21.01 0.25 49.56
N MET A 127 -20.38 -0.75 50.18
CA MET A 127 -18.92 -0.80 50.34
C MET A 127 -18.29 -1.90 49.51
N LEU A 128 -17.31 -1.54 48.69
CA LEU A 128 -16.31 -2.45 48.12
C LEU A 128 -15.30 -2.77 49.24
N GLN A 129 -15.32 -4.00 49.76
CA GLN A 129 -14.57 -4.35 50.97
C GLN A 129 -13.06 -4.56 50.77
N GLN A 130 -12.64 -4.84 49.54
CA GLN A 130 -11.25 -5.07 49.17
C GLN A 130 -10.96 -4.31 47.88
N ALA A 131 -9.82 -3.62 47.84
CA ALA A 131 -9.36 -2.92 46.64
C ALA A 131 -9.13 -3.94 45.52
N VAL A 132 -9.48 -3.56 44.30
CA VAL A 132 -9.29 -4.39 43.11
C VAL A 132 -8.19 -3.75 42.27
N SER A 133 -7.20 -4.54 41.91
CA SER A 133 -6.09 -4.14 41.06
C SER A 133 -6.01 -5.13 39.89
N TYR A 134 -5.70 -4.64 38.70
CA TYR A 134 -5.40 -5.45 37.54
C TYR A 134 -4.17 -4.89 36.83
N SER A 135 -3.10 -5.68 36.73
CA SER A 135 -1.97 -5.39 35.84
C SER A 135 -2.29 -5.78 34.39
N PHE A 136 -1.69 -5.06 33.44
CA PHE A 136 -1.58 -5.51 32.06
C PHE A 136 -0.33 -4.93 31.39
N THR A 137 0.10 -5.55 30.30
CA THR A 137 1.12 -4.99 29.40
C THR A 137 0.47 -4.69 28.05
N THR A 138 0.67 -3.48 27.55
CA THR A 138 0.27 -3.13 26.18
C THR A 138 0.99 -3.99 25.14
N GLU A 139 0.40 -4.09 23.96
CA GLU A 139 1.08 -4.63 22.79
C GLU A 139 2.37 -3.88 22.43
N ASN A 140 3.31 -4.54 21.75
CA ASN A 140 4.40 -3.85 21.07
C ASN A 140 3.81 -2.97 19.96
N ALA A 141 4.48 -1.88 19.56
CA ALA A 141 4.11 -1.15 18.33
C ALA A 141 4.14 -2.09 17.10
N GLU A 142 5.00 -3.09 17.17
CA GLU A 142 5.18 -4.21 16.25
C GLU A 142 3.97 -5.17 16.17
N THR A 143 2.83 -4.97 16.85
CA THR A 143 1.60 -5.75 16.53
C THR A 143 0.85 -5.20 15.32
N ASN A 144 1.21 -4.00 14.83
CA ASN A 144 0.97 -3.61 13.45
C ASN A 144 1.96 -4.28 12.45
N ALA A 145 2.95 -5.07 12.90
CA ALA A 145 3.86 -5.77 11.99
C ALA A 145 3.13 -6.91 11.26
N LYS A 146 2.46 -6.55 10.17
CA LYS A 146 2.16 -7.42 9.05
C LYS A 146 3.48 -8.14 8.69
N THR A 147 3.47 -9.47 8.59
CA THR A 147 4.67 -10.20 8.18
C THR A 147 4.82 -10.11 6.66
N PRO A 148 6.01 -9.77 6.13
CA PRO A 148 6.22 -9.73 4.69
C PRO A 148 6.03 -11.13 4.08
N CYS A 149 5.38 -11.17 2.92
CA CYS A 149 5.23 -12.36 2.11
C CYS A 149 6.55 -12.67 1.38
N LEU A 150 7.36 -13.58 1.94
CA LEU A 150 8.73 -13.87 1.47
C LEU A 150 8.83 -14.85 0.29
N SER A 151 7.70 -15.22 -0.33
CA SER A 151 7.68 -16.05 -1.55
C SER A 151 6.34 -15.93 -2.26
N ALA A 152 6.30 -16.14 -3.58
CA ALA A 152 5.08 -16.10 -4.37
C ALA A 152 4.17 -17.34 -4.14
N SER A 153 3.47 -17.37 -3.00
CA SER A 153 2.33 -18.28 -2.77
C SER A 153 0.99 -17.63 -3.16
N GLU A 154 -0.08 -18.42 -3.20
CA GLU A 154 -1.45 -17.90 -3.44
C GLU A 154 -1.87 -16.88 -2.36
N ASP A 155 -1.45 -17.08 -1.10
CA ASP A 155 -1.69 -16.14 0.01
C ASP A 155 -1.00 -14.78 -0.17
N CYS A 156 0.01 -14.70 -1.04
CA CYS A 156 0.75 -13.47 -1.37
C CYS A 156 0.24 -12.80 -2.66
N MET A 157 -0.86 -13.30 -3.25
CA MET A 157 -1.49 -12.75 -4.44
C MET A 157 -2.73 -11.93 -4.05
N GLN A 158 -2.70 -10.63 -4.34
CA GLN A 158 -3.85 -9.74 -4.22
C GLN A 158 -4.54 -9.53 -5.57
N ARG A 159 -5.79 -9.05 -5.52
CA ARG A 159 -6.62 -8.81 -6.71
C ARG A 159 -7.15 -7.39 -6.73
N ILE A 160 -6.91 -6.69 -7.84
CA ILE A 160 -7.48 -5.36 -8.11
C ILE A 160 -8.64 -5.52 -9.09
N GLU A 161 -9.79 -4.92 -8.78
CA GLU A 161 -10.93 -4.85 -9.70
C GLU A 161 -10.92 -3.53 -10.47
N PHE A 162 -11.18 -3.61 -11.78
CA PHE A 162 -11.33 -2.50 -12.72
C PHE A 162 -12.72 -2.55 -13.35
N LEU A 163 -13.32 -1.40 -13.63
CA LEU A 163 -14.59 -1.34 -14.38
C LEU A 163 -14.31 -1.10 -15.87
N ASP A 164 -14.95 -1.91 -16.73
CA ASP A 164 -14.93 -1.70 -18.17
C ASP A 164 -15.92 -0.60 -18.62
N ALA A 165 -15.98 -0.33 -19.94
CA ALA A 165 -16.89 0.65 -20.52
C ALA A 165 -18.40 0.27 -20.42
N SER A 166 -18.72 -0.88 -19.84
CA SER A 166 -20.06 -1.42 -19.60
C SER A 166 -20.38 -1.52 -18.10
N GLU A 167 -19.54 -0.98 -17.22
CA GLU A 167 -19.56 -1.14 -15.76
C GLU A 167 -19.38 -2.60 -15.27
N GLN A 168 -18.80 -3.48 -16.09
CA GLN A 168 -18.44 -4.84 -15.68
C GLN A 168 -17.11 -4.84 -14.92
N SER A 169 -17.09 -5.51 -13.76
CA SER A 169 -15.89 -5.73 -12.94
C SER A 169 -14.96 -6.77 -13.56
N LEU A 170 -13.72 -6.36 -13.81
CA LEU A 170 -12.64 -7.17 -14.37
C LEU A 170 -11.44 -7.20 -13.41
N SER A 171 -10.95 -8.39 -13.12
CA SER A 171 -9.88 -8.61 -12.15
C SER A 171 -8.48 -8.46 -12.74
N PHE A 172 -7.52 -8.11 -11.91
CA PHE A 172 -6.10 -8.16 -12.21
C PHE A 172 -5.34 -8.67 -10.98
N ASP A 173 -4.46 -9.65 -11.19
CA ASP A 173 -3.75 -10.32 -10.11
C ASP A 173 -2.33 -9.75 -9.96
N VAL A 174 -1.87 -9.63 -8.71
CA VAL A 174 -0.55 -9.04 -8.38
C VAL A 174 0.03 -9.75 -7.17
N TYR A 175 1.28 -10.20 -7.25
CA TYR A 175 2.00 -10.67 -6.06
C TYR A 175 2.57 -9.46 -5.30
N SER A 176 2.52 -9.49 -3.97
CA SER A 176 3.11 -8.45 -3.13
C SER A 176 3.58 -9.01 -1.79
N ASN A 177 4.61 -8.41 -1.19
CA ASN A 177 5.03 -8.79 0.16
C ASN A 177 4.09 -8.23 1.23
N TYR A 178 3.31 -7.19 0.93
CA TYR A 178 2.34 -6.59 1.84
C TYR A 178 0.97 -6.36 1.19
N ASP A 179 -0.09 -6.37 2.00
CA ASP A 179 -1.47 -6.11 1.56
C ASP A 179 -1.77 -4.62 1.45
N PHE A 180 -1.62 -4.05 0.25
CA PHE A 180 -1.92 -2.64 -0.02
C PHE A 180 -3.31 -2.44 -0.66
N ILE A 181 -4.19 -3.45 -0.57
CA ILE A 181 -5.45 -3.49 -1.32
C ILE A 181 -6.67 -3.77 -0.44
N GLU A 182 -6.64 -4.77 0.44
CA GLU A 182 -7.80 -5.17 1.26
C GLU A 182 -7.88 -4.41 2.59
N ASP A 183 -6.76 -4.21 3.28
CA ASP A 183 -6.71 -3.41 4.51
C ASP A 183 -6.71 -1.89 4.22
N THR A 184 -7.91 -1.34 3.98
CA THR A 184 -8.10 0.07 3.64
C THR A 184 -7.84 1.03 4.79
N GLU A 185 -7.73 0.56 6.04
CA GLU A 185 -7.59 1.41 7.22
C GLU A 185 -6.15 1.47 7.74
N PHE A 186 -5.35 0.42 7.54
CA PHE A 186 -3.91 0.39 7.90
C PHE A 186 -3.09 1.52 7.25
N VAL A 187 -1.96 1.88 7.87
CA VAL A 187 -0.98 2.86 7.37
C VAL A 187 0.40 2.22 7.42
N TRP A 188 1.10 2.27 6.29
CA TRP A 188 2.39 1.62 6.03
C TRP A 188 3.54 2.60 6.26
N ASP A 189 3.65 3.11 7.48
CA ASP A 189 4.66 4.10 7.88
C ASP A 189 6.10 3.55 7.94
N PHE A 190 6.26 2.24 8.09
CA PHE A 190 7.55 1.56 7.99
C PHE A 190 8.01 1.29 6.54
N ILE A 191 7.20 1.61 5.52
CA ILE A 191 7.59 1.45 4.11
C ILE A 191 8.22 2.74 3.59
N GLU A 192 9.49 2.63 3.19
CA GLU A 192 10.34 3.73 2.71
C GLU A 192 10.50 3.70 1.17
N LYS A 193 10.42 2.49 0.60
CA LYS A 193 10.72 2.21 -0.81
C LYS A 193 9.64 1.31 -1.42
N VAL A 194 9.38 1.49 -2.72
CA VAL A 194 8.52 0.57 -3.50
C VAL A 194 9.30 0.03 -4.69
N VAL A 195 9.18 -1.26 -4.97
CA VAL A 195 9.75 -1.89 -6.16
C VAL A 195 8.68 -2.64 -6.94
N VAL A 196 8.28 -2.09 -8.09
CA VAL A 196 7.43 -2.80 -9.04
C VAL A 196 8.30 -3.60 -10.02
N VAL A 197 8.25 -4.93 -9.92
CA VAL A 197 9.08 -5.86 -10.71
C VAL A 197 8.25 -6.56 -11.80
N VAL A 198 8.43 -6.14 -13.05
CA VAL A 198 7.65 -6.60 -14.20
C VAL A 198 8.31 -7.80 -14.88
N HIS A 199 7.51 -8.86 -15.08
CA HIS A 199 7.96 -10.16 -15.56
C HIS A 199 8.45 -10.20 -17.02
N GLY A 200 9.12 -11.29 -17.37
CA GLY A 200 9.61 -11.53 -18.73
C GLY A 200 8.51 -11.93 -19.72
N ALA A 201 8.90 -12.41 -20.89
CA ALA A 201 7.99 -12.92 -21.91
C ALA A 201 7.23 -14.20 -21.49
N ASN A 202 7.70 -14.89 -20.45
CA ASN A 202 7.13 -16.14 -19.94
C ASN A 202 5.87 -15.92 -19.06
N ARG A 203 5.56 -14.68 -18.68
CA ARG A 203 4.50 -14.31 -17.71
C ARG A 203 4.70 -14.92 -16.32
N ASP A 204 5.95 -15.07 -15.91
CA ASP A 204 6.37 -15.63 -14.63
C ASP A 204 6.47 -14.56 -13.52
N ALA A 205 5.34 -13.94 -13.18
CA ALA A 205 5.26 -12.90 -12.14
C ALA A 205 5.71 -13.41 -10.76
N ASP A 206 5.47 -14.70 -10.49
CA ASP A 206 5.91 -15.44 -9.30
C ASP A 206 7.44 -15.51 -9.21
N ASN A 207 8.12 -15.88 -10.29
CA ASN A 207 9.58 -15.88 -10.37
C ASN A 207 10.15 -14.48 -10.12
N TYR A 208 9.57 -13.46 -10.73
CA TYR A 208 10.07 -12.08 -10.65
C TYR A 208 9.85 -11.46 -9.27
N PHE A 209 8.73 -11.76 -8.62
CA PHE A 209 8.52 -11.49 -7.20
C PHE A 209 9.61 -12.13 -6.34
N ASN A 210 9.83 -13.45 -6.50
CA ASN A 210 10.85 -14.19 -5.78
C ASN A 210 12.26 -13.62 -6.02
N TYR A 211 12.62 -13.23 -7.25
CA TYR A 211 13.94 -12.64 -7.54
C TYR A 211 14.16 -11.33 -6.77
N MET A 212 13.13 -10.47 -6.68
CA MET A 212 13.22 -9.20 -5.97
C MET A 212 13.28 -9.39 -4.45
N VAL A 213 12.41 -10.24 -3.90
CA VAL A 213 12.44 -10.59 -2.47
C VAL A 213 13.81 -11.16 -2.08
N ASN A 214 14.35 -12.14 -2.80
CA ASN A 214 15.70 -12.68 -2.54
C ASN A 214 16.79 -11.59 -2.57
N SER A 215 16.62 -10.55 -3.37
CA SER A 215 17.56 -9.43 -3.46
C SER A 215 17.49 -8.56 -2.20
N LEU A 216 16.28 -8.16 -1.80
CA LEU A 216 16.02 -7.37 -0.59
C LEU A 216 16.40 -8.11 0.71
N GLN A 217 16.08 -9.41 0.81
CA GLN A 217 16.50 -10.26 1.94
C GLN A 217 18.03 -10.36 2.07
N SER A 218 18.77 -10.22 0.97
CA SER A 218 20.24 -10.18 1.01
C SER A 218 20.83 -8.81 1.36
N MET A 219 19.97 -7.80 1.55
CA MET A 219 20.30 -6.45 2.00
C MET A 219 19.63 -6.09 3.35
N GLU A 220 18.83 -6.99 3.93
CA GLU A 220 18.01 -6.76 5.15
C GLU A 220 16.97 -5.64 4.96
N LEU A 221 16.39 -5.53 3.75
CA LEU A 221 15.43 -4.48 3.33
C LEU A 221 14.02 -5.01 2.97
N GLU A 222 13.71 -6.28 3.22
CA GLU A 222 12.41 -6.87 2.89
C GLU A 222 11.25 -6.37 3.77
N GLU A 223 11.55 -5.77 4.93
CA GLU A 223 10.56 -5.22 5.86
C GLU A 223 10.20 -3.76 5.52
N THR A 224 11.15 -2.93 5.06
CA THR A 224 10.90 -1.51 4.73
C THR A 224 10.62 -1.23 3.25
N THR A 225 10.63 -2.27 2.40
CA THR A 225 10.37 -2.14 0.95
C THR A 225 9.10 -2.88 0.53
N LEU A 226 8.15 -2.19 -0.11
CA LEU A 226 6.99 -2.82 -0.75
C LEU A 226 7.39 -3.40 -2.12
N VAL A 227 7.37 -4.72 -2.25
CA VAL A 227 7.57 -5.43 -3.53
C VAL A 227 6.22 -5.67 -4.20
N VAL A 228 6.10 -5.32 -5.48
CA VAL A 228 4.88 -5.51 -6.28
C VAL A 228 5.24 -6.19 -7.61
N ALA A 229 4.67 -7.34 -7.93
CA ALA A 229 4.88 -8.03 -9.21
C ALA A 229 3.56 -8.19 -9.99
N PRO A 230 3.23 -7.26 -10.91
CA PRO A 230 1.97 -7.27 -11.66
C PRO A 230 1.92 -8.47 -12.63
N TYR A 231 0.83 -9.25 -12.60
CA TYR A 231 0.69 -10.43 -13.44
C TYR A 231 -0.12 -10.13 -14.72
N PHE A 232 0.56 -9.73 -15.79
CA PHE A 232 -0.06 -9.53 -17.10
C PHE A 232 -0.36 -10.87 -17.78
N GLN A 233 -1.46 -11.49 -17.34
CA GLN A 233 -1.92 -12.82 -17.74
C GLN A 233 -2.44 -12.91 -19.19
N ASP A 234 -2.54 -14.15 -19.69
CA ASP A 234 -3.24 -14.53 -20.90
C ASP A 234 -4.47 -15.40 -20.60
N ASN A 235 -5.23 -15.83 -21.62
CA ASN A 235 -6.42 -16.64 -21.43
C ASN A 235 -6.16 -18.08 -20.91
N GLY A 236 -4.91 -18.50 -20.76
CA GLY A 236 -4.54 -19.77 -20.13
C GLY A 236 -4.28 -19.64 -18.63
N THR A 237 -4.09 -18.42 -18.14
CA THR A 237 -3.62 -18.11 -16.78
C THR A 237 -4.56 -17.19 -16.00
N ALA A 238 -5.30 -16.31 -16.66
CA ALA A 238 -6.20 -15.35 -16.02
C ALA A 238 -7.43 -15.99 -15.34
N PRO A 239 -7.95 -15.40 -14.25
CA PRO A 239 -9.23 -15.78 -13.66
C PRO A 239 -10.40 -15.51 -14.63
N ALA A 240 -11.59 -16.05 -14.33
CA ALA A 240 -12.73 -16.03 -15.24
C ALA A 240 -13.27 -14.63 -15.61
N ASN A 241 -13.00 -13.61 -14.79
CA ASN A 241 -13.25 -12.19 -15.10
C ASN A 241 -11.96 -11.36 -15.31
N GLY A 242 -10.79 -12.00 -15.42
CA GLY A 242 -9.50 -11.31 -15.46
C GLY A 242 -9.26 -10.48 -16.72
N LEU A 243 -8.40 -9.47 -16.62
CA LEU A 243 -7.85 -8.75 -17.77
C LEU A 243 -6.82 -9.64 -18.50
N ILE A 244 -6.97 -9.78 -19.81
CA ILE A 244 -6.22 -10.76 -20.62
C ILE A 244 -5.49 -10.06 -21.77
N TRP A 245 -4.18 -10.32 -21.90
CA TRP A 245 -3.38 -9.91 -23.06
C TRP A 245 -2.75 -11.13 -23.74
N ASN A 246 -3.47 -11.74 -24.69
CA ASN A 246 -3.03 -12.97 -25.37
C ASN A 246 -1.79 -12.79 -26.27
N ASP A 247 -1.42 -11.56 -26.63
CA ASP A 247 -0.21 -11.22 -27.38
C ASP A 247 0.78 -10.41 -26.51
N SER A 248 1.90 -9.96 -27.08
CA SER A 248 2.96 -9.26 -26.33
C SER A 248 2.67 -7.80 -26.00
N ARG A 249 1.62 -7.17 -26.56
CA ARG A 249 1.44 -5.72 -26.52
C ARG A 249 1.06 -5.15 -25.15
N TRP A 250 0.91 -6.00 -24.12
CA TRP A 250 0.86 -5.58 -22.72
C TRP A 250 2.12 -4.81 -22.30
N ARG A 251 3.29 -5.16 -22.85
CA ARG A 251 4.56 -4.42 -22.63
C ARG A 251 4.67 -3.12 -23.45
N GLU A 252 3.64 -2.81 -24.23
CA GLU A 252 3.58 -1.73 -25.22
C GLU A 252 2.32 -0.85 -24.96
N GLY A 253 1.75 -0.92 -23.74
CA GLY A 253 0.62 -0.08 -23.32
C GLY A 253 -0.73 -0.38 -23.97
N ALA A 254 -0.90 -1.53 -24.63
CA ALA A 254 -2.15 -1.87 -25.30
C ALA A 254 -3.27 -2.28 -24.33
N ASN A 255 -4.52 -2.13 -24.80
CA ASN A 255 -5.71 -2.54 -24.07
C ASN A 255 -5.83 -4.07 -23.97
N ALA A 256 -6.46 -4.55 -22.89
CA ALA A 256 -6.79 -5.96 -22.72
C ALA A 256 -7.69 -6.45 -23.88
N GLY A 257 -7.45 -7.69 -24.33
CA GLY A 257 -8.07 -8.26 -25.53
C GLY A 257 -9.42 -8.94 -25.31
N ASN A 258 -9.91 -9.01 -24.07
CA ASN A 258 -11.16 -9.67 -23.69
C ASN A 258 -12.27 -8.66 -23.34
N ASN A 259 -13.53 -9.12 -23.33
CA ASN A 259 -14.72 -8.42 -22.85
C ASN A 259 -15.02 -7.03 -23.47
N ASN A 260 -14.30 -6.63 -24.53
CA ASN A 260 -14.24 -5.26 -25.07
C ASN A 260 -13.62 -4.24 -24.09
N ALA A 261 -12.78 -4.71 -23.17
CA ALA A 261 -12.15 -3.89 -22.15
C ALA A 261 -11.24 -2.81 -22.77
N ALA A 262 -11.55 -1.54 -22.50
CA ALA A 262 -10.74 -0.40 -22.92
C ALA A 262 -9.57 -0.09 -21.94
N ILE A 263 -9.20 -1.05 -21.09
CA ILE A 263 -8.22 -0.89 -20.01
C ILE A 263 -6.84 -1.23 -20.55
N SER A 264 -5.97 -0.22 -20.64
CA SER A 264 -4.55 -0.39 -20.99
C SER A 264 -3.79 -1.10 -19.86
N SER A 265 -2.79 -1.90 -20.23
CA SER A 265 -1.80 -2.43 -19.27
C SER A 265 -1.06 -1.33 -18.51
N PHE A 266 -0.94 -0.11 -19.07
CA PHE A 266 -0.38 1.05 -18.38
C PHE A 266 -1.38 1.72 -17.43
N THR A 267 -2.69 1.68 -17.74
CA THR A 267 -3.75 2.11 -16.79
C THR A 267 -3.80 1.22 -15.55
N VAL A 268 -3.47 -0.08 -15.67
CA VAL A 268 -3.31 -0.97 -14.51
C VAL A 268 -2.14 -0.51 -13.62
N MET A 269 -1.00 -0.15 -14.22
CA MET A 269 0.14 0.38 -13.48
C MET A 269 -0.13 1.76 -12.88
N ASP A 270 -0.85 2.65 -13.57
CA ASP A 270 -1.29 3.92 -12.98
C ASP A 270 -2.14 3.69 -11.72
N SER A 271 -3.01 2.67 -11.71
CA SER A 271 -3.81 2.29 -10.53
C SER A 271 -2.94 1.75 -9.38
N LEU A 272 -1.90 0.97 -9.68
CA LEU A 272 -0.91 0.52 -8.71
C LEU A 272 -0.12 1.70 -8.13
N VAL A 273 0.45 2.55 -8.99
CA VAL A 273 1.26 3.70 -8.59
C VAL A 273 0.45 4.68 -7.72
N ASN A 274 -0.79 4.99 -8.08
CA ASN A 274 -1.66 5.85 -7.25
C ASN A 274 -1.95 5.28 -5.85
N ARG A 275 -1.85 3.95 -5.64
CA ARG A 275 -2.06 3.34 -4.31
C ARG A 275 -0.85 3.53 -3.41
N PHE A 276 0.33 3.09 -3.85
CA PHE A 276 1.55 3.17 -3.04
C PHE A 276 2.21 4.56 -3.03
N SER A 277 1.74 5.49 -3.87
CA SER A 277 2.10 6.92 -3.79
C SER A 277 1.15 7.74 -2.92
N ASN A 278 0.13 7.12 -2.31
CA ASN A 278 -0.77 7.83 -1.41
C ASN A 278 -0.08 8.07 -0.05
N GLN A 279 0.37 9.29 0.17
CA GLN A 279 1.05 9.73 1.41
C GLN A 279 0.16 9.65 2.68
N GLU A 280 -1.17 9.51 2.56
CA GLU A 280 -2.03 9.17 3.72
C GLU A 280 -1.90 7.69 4.15
N LYS A 281 -1.28 6.86 3.31
CA LYS A 281 -1.12 5.41 3.49
C LYS A 281 0.32 4.93 3.47
N PHE A 282 1.20 5.66 2.80
CA PHE A 282 2.63 5.40 2.66
C PHE A 282 3.40 6.69 2.96
N PRO A 283 3.34 7.21 4.21
CA PRO A 283 3.80 8.57 4.55
C PRO A 283 5.31 8.75 4.50
N ASN A 284 6.08 7.66 4.42
CA ASN A 284 7.53 7.66 4.37
C ASN A 284 8.09 7.11 3.04
N VAL A 285 7.24 6.83 2.04
CA VAL A 285 7.73 6.41 0.71
C VAL A 285 8.39 7.61 0.00
N GLU A 286 9.71 7.55 -0.14
CA GLU A 286 10.51 8.56 -0.84
C GLU A 286 10.96 8.10 -2.24
N THR A 287 11.07 6.80 -2.51
CA THR A 287 11.50 6.27 -3.83
C THR A 287 10.63 5.12 -4.35
N ILE A 288 10.21 5.23 -5.62
CA ILE A 288 9.51 4.20 -6.39
C ILE A 288 10.43 3.71 -7.52
N PHE A 289 10.86 2.46 -7.45
CA PHE A 289 11.53 1.76 -8.54
C PHE A 289 10.48 1.04 -9.40
N ILE A 290 10.49 1.28 -10.71
CA ILE A 290 9.75 0.47 -11.68
C ILE A 290 10.78 -0.23 -12.55
N THR A 291 10.84 -1.56 -12.43
CA THR A 291 11.88 -2.38 -13.03
C THR A 291 11.31 -3.55 -13.81
N GLY A 292 12.05 -4.05 -14.78
CA GLY A 292 11.72 -5.29 -15.46
C GLY A 292 12.88 -5.77 -16.33
N HIS A 293 12.86 -7.07 -16.64
CA HIS A 293 13.86 -7.72 -17.49
C HIS A 293 13.23 -8.23 -18.79
N SER A 294 13.97 -8.20 -19.90
CA SER A 294 13.50 -8.67 -21.21
C SER A 294 12.22 -7.93 -21.67
N SER A 295 11.09 -8.61 -21.87
CA SER A 295 9.81 -7.94 -22.17
C SER A 295 9.30 -7.06 -21.03
N GLY A 296 9.65 -7.34 -19.76
CA GLY A 296 9.38 -6.43 -18.64
C GLY A 296 10.23 -5.16 -18.69
N ALA A 297 11.42 -5.22 -19.29
CA ALA A 297 12.23 -4.03 -19.55
C ALA A 297 11.65 -3.19 -20.68
N THR A 298 11.07 -3.84 -21.70
CA THR A 298 10.26 -3.15 -22.72
C THR A 298 9.06 -2.46 -22.08
N TYR A 299 8.32 -3.15 -21.21
CA TYR A 299 7.23 -2.54 -20.42
C TYR A 299 7.73 -1.30 -19.67
N THR A 300 8.82 -1.46 -18.91
CA THR A 300 9.40 -0.40 -18.08
C THR A 300 9.79 0.81 -18.91
N GLN A 301 10.51 0.64 -20.03
CA GLN A 301 10.93 1.77 -20.87
C GLN A 301 9.73 2.50 -21.50
N HIS A 302 8.71 1.77 -21.96
CA HIS A 302 7.54 2.38 -22.59
C HIS A 302 6.60 3.02 -21.56
N TYR A 303 6.47 2.45 -20.36
CA TYR A 303 5.75 3.09 -19.25
C TYR A 303 6.49 4.33 -18.72
N ALA A 304 7.83 4.28 -18.64
CA ALA A 304 8.66 5.42 -18.26
C ALA A 304 8.43 6.62 -19.16
N LEU A 305 8.38 6.45 -20.48
CA LEU A 305 8.12 7.56 -21.41
C LEU A 305 6.63 7.93 -21.58
N ALA A 306 5.69 7.02 -21.28
CA ALA A 306 4.26 7.23 -21.53
C ALA A 306 3.43 7.72 -20.34
N ASN A 307 3.82 7.39 -19.10
CA ASN A 307 2.88 7.49 -17.99
C ASN A 307 2.49 8.94 -17.65
N LYS A 308 1.22 9.13 -17.31
CA LYS A 308 0.67 10.43 -16.89
C LYS A 308 0.84 10.64 -15.37
N VAL A 309 0.93 9.55 -14.59
CA VAL A 309 0.80 9.56 -13.13
C VAL A 309 1.99 10.18 -12.37
N GLN A 310 3.24 9.99 -12.81
CA GLN A 310 4.39 10.60 -12.13
C GLN A 310 4.27 12.14 -12.11
N ALA A 311 3.72 12.74 -13.17
CA ALA A 311 3.54 14.20 -13.24
C ALA A 311 2.42 14.74 -12.32
N THR A 312 1.72 13.86 -11.59
CA THR A 312 0.70 14.20 -10.58
C THR A 312 1.13 13.85 -9.16
N ILE A 313 2.35 13.36 -8.96
CA ILE A 313 2.91 12.96 -7.65
C ILE A 313 4.06 13.91 -7.32
N GLU A 314 4.02 14.49 -6.12
CA GLU A 314 5.07 15.35 -5.58
C GLU A 314 5.81 14.62 -4.45
N GLY A 315 7.09 14.93 -4.24
CA GLY A 315 7.89 14.44 -3.12
C GLY A 315 8.52 13.04 -3.28
N ILE A 316 8.06 12.22 -4.23
CA ILE A 316 8.57 10.86 -4.46
C ILE A 316 9.45 10.81 -5.72
N ASP A 317 10.64 10.21 -5.62
CA ASP A 317 11.51 9.96 -6.77
C ASP A 317 11.12 8.67 -7.51
N PHE A 318 11.30 8.65 -8.83
CA PHE A 318 10.92 7.53 -9.70
C PHE A 318 12.12 7.04 -10.51
N GLN A 319 12.50 5.79 -10.29
CA GLN A 319 13.66 5.15 -10.91
C GLN A 319 13.23 4.04 -11.88
N TYR A 320 13.43 4.25 -13.18
CA TYR A 320 13.03 3.33 -14.24
C TYR A 320 14.20 2.42 -14.66
N VAL A 321 14.17 1.16 -14.20
CA VAL A 321 15.30 0.22 -14.34
C VAL A 321 15.04 -0.77 -15.47
N VAL A 322 15.75 -0.57 -16.59
CA VAL A 322 15.52 -1.23 -17.88
C VAL A 322 16.59 -2.31 -18.10
N ALA A 323 16.32 -3.56 -17.69
CA ALA A 323 17.31 -4.65 -17.71
C ALA A 323 17.23 -5.54 -18.97
N ASN A 324 18.33 -5.66 -19.74
CA ASN A 324 18.43 -6.50 -20.94
C ASN A 324 17.26 -6.31 -21.95
N ASN A 325 16.87 -5.06 -22.20
CA ASN A 325 15.73 -4.75 -23.05
C ASN A 325 16.00 -5.11 -24.53
N GLN A 326 14.96 -5.61 -25.21
CA GLN A 326 15.01 -6.03 -26.61
C GLN A 326 14.48 -4.96 -27.58
N TYR A 327 13.65 -4.04 -27.11
CA TYR A 327 12.88 -3.10 -27.95
C TYR A 327 12.87 -1.70 -27.33
N PHE A 328 13.23 -0.69 -28.13
CA PHE A 328 13.42 0.67 -27.67
C PHE A 328 12.67 1.66 -28.56
N TYR A 329 11.85 2.51 -27.95
CA TYR A 329 11.30 3.71 -28.59
C TYR A 329 12.39 4.77 -28.81
N TYR A 330 12.45 5.32 -30.02
CA TYR A 330 13.33 6.43 -30.43
C TYR A 330 12.47 7.58 -31.01
N PRO A 331 12.48 8.79 -30.41
CA PRO A 331 11.48 9.82 -30.71
C PRO A 331 11.58 10.51 -32.09
N ASP A 332 12.73 10.44 -32.76
CA ASP A 332 13.07 11.23 -33.94
C ASP A 332 13.45 10.39 -35.18
N GLY A 333 13.20 9.08 -35.14
CA GLY A 333 13.57 8.16 -36.21
C GLY A 333 15.07 7.88 -36.35
N GLN A 334 15.96 8.45 -35.52
CA GLN A 334 17.38 8.13 -35.61
C GLN A 334 17.64 6.68 -35.16
N ARG A 335 18.56 6.00 -35.84
CA ARG A 335 19.09 4.67 -35.48
C ARG A 335 20.61 4.71 -35.55
N TYR A 336 21.29 3.96 -34.69
CA TYR A 336 22.75 3.92 -34.69
C TYR A 336 23.26 2.92 -35.74
N ASN A 337 24.19 3.35 -36.59
CA ASN A 337 24.85 2.49 -37.56
C ASN A 337 26.17 1.96 -36.98
N GLU A 338 26.26 0.66 -36.73
CA GLU A 338 27.47 0.01 -36.18
C GLU A 338 28.68 0.16 -37.13
N ASP A 339 28.49 0.05 -38.45
CA ASP A 339 29.58 0.14 -39.46
C ASP A 339 30.16 1.56 -39.61
N THR A 340 29.32 2.60 -39.55
CA THR A 340 29.76 4.01 -39.69
C THR A 340 29.96 4.73 -38.35
N SER A 341 29.58 4.10 -37.24
CA SER A 341 29.61 4.67 -35.88
C SER A 341 28.92 6.03 -35.79
N SER A 342 27.69 6.11 -36.31
CA SER A 342 26.92 7.36 -36.40
C SER A 342 25.42 7.11 -36.43
N PHE A 343 24.64 8.06 -35.92
CA PHE A 343 23.19 8.07 -36.12
C PHE A 343 22.80 8.43 -37.56
N TYR A 344 21.71 7.85 -38.04
CA TYR A 344 21.09 8.12 -39.33
C TYR A 344 19.58 7.85 -39.29
N GLU A 345 18.85 8.37 -40.28
CA GLU A 345 17.44 8.07 -40.51
C GLU A 345 17.30 6.90 -41.53
N PRO A 346 16.69 5.77 -41.15
CA PRO A 346 16.47 4.64 -42.06
C PRO A 346 15.51 4.96 -43.22
N MET A 347 15.92 4.63 -44.45
CA MET A 347 15.08 4.77 -45.65
C MET A 347 14.52 3.44 -46.19
N ASP A 348 15.10 2.31 -45.81
CA ASP A 348 14.84 0.99 -46.41
C ASP A 348 14.03 0.04 -45.48
N CYS A 349 13.33 0.59 -44.48
CA CYS A 349 12.47 -0.15 -43.55
C CYS A 349 11.16 0.61 -43.32
N GLU A 350 10.04 0.11 -43.81
CA GLU A 350 8.73 0.75 -43.67
C GLU A 350 8.15 0.50 -42.27
N GLY A 351 7.65 1.55 -41.61
CA GLY A 351 7.03 1.47 -40.28
C GLY A 351 8.01 1.24 -39.11
N TYR A 352 9.27 1.61 -39.28
CA TYR A 352 10.30 1.51 -38.23
C TYR A 352 10.17 2.55 -37.12
N ASP A 353 9.34 3.56 -37.37
CA ASP A 353 8.92 4.70 -36.57
C ASP A 353 7.49 4.53 -36.01
N PHE A 354 6.85 3.39 -36.29
CA PHE A 354 5.57 3.02 -35.70
C PHE A 354 5.78 2.54 -34.25
N TRP A 355 4.80 2.77 -33.39
CA TRP A 355 4.79 2.28 -32.02
C TRP A 355 4.93 0.74 -31.98
N PRO A 356 5.83 0.18 -31.14
CA PRO A 356 6.58 0.82 -30.05
C PRO A 356 7.92 1.49 -30.44
N TYR A 357 8.40 1.36 -31.68
CA TYR A 357 9.74 1.80 -32.09
C TYR A 357 9.86 3.32 -32.33
N GLY A 358 8.73 3.97 -32.60
CA GLY A 358 8.57 5.42 -32.65
C GLY A 358 7.13 5.80 -32.29
N TYR A 359 6.69 7.00 -32.70
CA TYR A 359 5.41 7.57 -32.26
C TYR A 359 4.20 7.26 -33.17
N GLU A 360 4.40 6.90 -34.44
CA GLU A 360 3.26 6.71 -35.34
C GLU A 360 2.38 5.53 -34.91
N PHE A 361 1.07 5.65 -35.05
CA PHE A 361 0.09 4.62 -34.64
C PHE A 361 0.19 4.21 -33.15
N ALA A 362 0.59 5.14 -32.28
CA ALA A 362 0.58 5.04 -30.82
C ALA A 362 -0.70 4.40 -30.24
N VAL A 363 -0.54 3.67 -29.12
CA VAL A 363 -1.66 3.03 -28.40
C VAL A 363 -2.63 4.07 -27.80
N PRO A 364 -3.94 3.76 -27.67
CA PRO A 364 -4.94 4.70 -27.13
C PRO A 364 -4.68 5.24 -25.72
N TYR A 365 -3.81 4.59 -24.94
CA TYR A 365 -3.32 5.13 -23.66
C TYR A 365 -2.67 6.52 -23.82
N LEU A 366 -1.98 6.73 -24.95
CA LEU A 366 -1.31 7.98 -25.31
C LEU A 366 -2.26 9.04 -25.89
N ASP A 367 -3.57 8.79 -25.98
CA ASP A 367 -4.54 9.81 -26.37
C ASP A 367 -4.36 11.07 -25.50
N GLY A 368 -4.15 12.21 -26.18
CA GLY A 368 -3.90 13.52 -25.56
C GLY A 368 -2.44 13.84 -25.18
N ILE A 369 -1.50 12.89 -25.32
CA ILE A 369 -0.05 13.16 -25.31
C ILE A 369 0.41 13.33 -26.76
N ASP A 370 1.35 14.24 -27.03
CA ASP A 370 2.03 14.34 -28.33
C ASP A 370 3.47 13.84 -28.27
N ALA A 371 4.08 13.60 -29.44
CA ALA A 371 5.47 13.13 -29.53
C ALA A 371 6.46 14.03 -28.79
N THR A 372 6.22 15.35 -28.77
CA THR A 372 7.05 16.33 -28.06
C THR A 372 7.02 16.10 -26.55
N THR A 373 5.82 15.95 -25.98
CA THR A 373 5.62 15.66 -24.55
C THR A 373 6.21 14.29 -24.19
N LEU A 374 6.03 13.27 -25.04
CA LEU A 374 6.56 11.92 -24.84
C LEU A 374 8.10 11.92 -24.84
N THR A 375 8.73 12.68 -25.74
CA THR A 375 10.18 12.88 -25.81
C THR A 375 10.70 13.57 -24.54
N GLN A 376 10.03 14.63 -24.08
CA GLN A 376 10.41 15.35 -22.86
C GLN A 376 10.30 14.46 -21.62
N GLN A 377 9.25 13.64 -21.54
CA GLN A 377 9.10 12.64 -20.47
C GLN A 377 10.21 11.59 -20.53
N GLN A 378 10.55 11.06 -21.71
CA GLN A 378 11.64 10.09 -21.86
C GLN A 378 12.98 10.67 -21.37
N VAL A 379 13.36 11.86 -21.84
CA VAL A 379 14.66 12.49 -21.53
C VAL A 379 14.77 12.86 -20.04
N SER A 380 13.73 13.46 -19.46
CA SER A 380 13.79 14.01 -18.09
C SER A 380 13.61 12.99 -16.96
N ARG A 381 13.08 11.79 -17.25
CA ARG A 381 12.84 10.76 -16.22
C ARG A 381 14.07 9.90 -15.96
N ASN A 382 14.34 9.63 -14.68
CA ASN A 382 15.51 8.87 -14.23
C ASN A 382 15.43 7.43 -14.77
N THR A 383 16.26 7.13 -15.77
CA THR A 383 16.21 5.86 -16.51
C THR A 383 17.59 5.23 -16.51
N VAL A 384 17.70 4.00 -15.98
CA VAL A 384 18.97 3.27 -15.96
C VAL A 384 18.90 2.03 -16.83
N TYR A 385 19.85 1.94 -17.77
CA TYR A 385 20.04 0.79 -18.64
C TYR A 385 20.94 -0.22 -17.95
N PHE A 386 20.35 -1.34 -17.52
CA PHE A 386 21.04 -2.46 -16.88
C PHE A 386 21.37 -3.50 -17.95
N LEU A 387 22.66 -3.63 -18.30
CA LEU A 387 23.11 -4.39 -19.46
C LEU A 387 24.01 -5.54 -19.04
N GLY A 388 23.50 -6.77 -19.10
CA GLY A 388 24.30 -7.98 -18.87
C GLY A 388 25.34 -8.14 -19.98
N SER A 389 26.63 -8.19 -19.61
CA SER A 389 27.75 -8.21 -20.57
C SER A 389 27.74 -9.38 -21.54
N ASP A 390 27.00 -10.44 -21.21
CA ASP A 390 26.97 -11.70 -21.92
C ASP A 390 25.62 -11.90 -22.67
N ASP A 391 24.69 -10.93 -22.65
CA ASP A 391 23.46 -10.93 -23.47
C ASP A 391 23.75 -10.45 -24.92
N THR A 392 24.79 -11.04 -25.49
CA THR A 392 25.34 -10.77 -26.82
C THR A 392 24.87 -11.78 -27.87
N SER A 393 23.90 -12.64 -27.54
CA SER A 393 23.35 -13.63 -28.47
C SER A 393 22.62 -12.93 -29.63
N THR A 394 23.06 -13.21 -30.85
CA THR A 394 22.38 -12.80 -32.09
C THR A 394 21.25 -13.75 -32.49
N GLU A 395 21.04 -14.83 -31.73
CA GLU A 395 20.14 -15.95 -32.06
C GLU A 395 19.11 -16.19 -30.94
N GLY A 396 18.04 -16.93 -31.27
CA GLY A 396 17.05 -17.43 -30.31
C GLY A 396 15.78 -16.57 -30.23
N THR A 397 15.51 -15.98 -29.06
CA THR A 397 14.32 -15.13 -28.82
C THR A 397 14.50 -13.67 -29.28
N LEU A 398 15.68 -13.33 -29.78
CA LEU A 398 15.95 -12.03 -30.39
C LEU A 398 15.19 -11.94 -31.73
N ASN A 399 14.41 -10.88 -31.93
CA ASN A 399 13.79 -10.63 -33.23
C ASN A 399 14.87 -10.10 -34.20
N THR A 400 15.16 -10.93 -35.20
CA THR A 400 16.16 -10.73 -36.25
C THR A 400 15.56 -10.72 -37.67
N THR A 401 14.25 -10.95 -37.81
CA THR A 401 13.54 -10.94 -39.10
C THR A 401 12.98 -9.56 -39.43
N ASP A 402 12.56 -8.82 -38.41
CA ASP A 402 11.80 -7.59 -38.58
C ASP A 402 12.78 -6.41 -38.59
N CYS A 403 12.81 -5.63 -39.68
CA CYS A 403 13.84 -4.62 -39.91
C CYS A 403 13.86 -3.53 -38.83
N GLN A 404 12.70 -3.17 -38.29
CA GLN A 404 12.56 -2.22 -37.20
C GLN A 404 13.15 -2.73 -35.88
N ALA A 405 13.23 -4.05 -35.69
CA ALA A 405 13.90 -4.66 -34.55
C ALA A 405 15.41 -4.78 -34.76
N THR A 406 15.88 -5.14 -35.96
CA THR A 406 17.33 -5.23 -36.25
C THR A 406 18.01 -3.87 -36.27
N LEU A 407 17.32 -2.81 -36.72
CA LEU A 407 17.76 -1.42 -36.69
C LEU A 407 18.11 -0.88 -35.28
N LEU A 408 17.71 -1.56 -34.21
CA LEU A 408 18.07 -1.18 -32.84
C LEU A 408 19.52 -1.57 -32.49
N GLY A 409 20.08 -2.60 -33.13
CA GLY A 409 21.41 -3.13 -32.85
C GLY A 409 21.49 -4.67 -32.86
N SER A 410 22.71 -5.18 -33.04
CA SER A 410 23.03 -6.58 -33.31
C SER A 410 22.65 -7.58 -32.20
N ASN A 411 22.61 -7.17 -30.93
CA ASN A 411 22.18 -7.98 -29.77
C ASN A 411 21.63 -7.07 -28.65
N ARG A 412 21.10 -7.63 -27.54
CA ARG A 412 20.41 -6.82 -26.51
C ARG A 412 21.34 -5.90 -25.74
N PHE A 413 22.55 -6.36 -25.40
CA PHE A 413 23.57 -5.51 -24.80
C PHE A 413 23.84 -4.27 -25.69
N ILE A 414 24.09 -4.49 -26.98
CA ILE A 414 24.36 -3.42 -27.96
C ILE A 414 23.14 -2.51 -28.18
N ARG A 415 21.91 -3.04 -28.19
CA ARG A 415 20.67 -2.22 -28.27
C ARG A 415 20.55 -1.25 -27.09
N GLY A 416 20.96 -1.65 -25.90
CA GLY A 416 21.03 -0.80 -24.72
C GLY A 416 22.12 0.26 -24.80
N GLU A 417 23.33 -0.12 -25.23
CA GLU A 417 24.43 0.82 -25.49
C GLU A 417 24.03 1.88 -26.53
N HIS A 418 23.34 1.50 -27.61
CA HIS A 418 22.85 2.45 -28.62
C HIS A 418 21.82 3.45 -28.07
N MET A 419 20.90 3.02 -27.20
CA MET A 419 19.94 3.92 -26.58
C MET A 419 20.62 4.90 -25.60
N PHE A 420 21.59 4.43 -24.82
CA PHE A 420 22.37 5.32 -23.96
C PHE A 420 23.21 6.30 -24.80
N GLN A 421 23.87 5.81 -25.86
CA GLN A 421 24.62 6.64 -26.81
C GLN A 421 23.71 7.65 -27.54
N TYR A 422 22.44 7.33 -27.79
CA TYR A 422 21.46 8.27 -28.35
C TYR A 422 21.22 9.45 -27.39
N MET A 423 20.97 9.16 -26.12
CA MET A 423 20.83 10.19 -25.09
C MET A 423 22.08 11.06 -24.99
N GLU A 424 23.27 10.45 -24.85
CA GLU A 424 24.57 11.16 -24.80
C GLU A 424 24.89 11.96 -26.09
N THR A 425 24.22 11.69 -27.21
CA THR A 425 24.44 12.42 -28.49
C THR A 425 23.48 13.59 -28.66
N PHE A 426 22.21 13.41 -28.33
CA PHE A 426 21.15 14.38 -28.63
C PHE A 426 20.68 15.20 -27.41
N TYR A 427 20.90 14.69 -26.19
CA TYR A 427 20.46 15.32 -24.93
C TYR A 427 21.55 15.39 -23.82
N PRO A 428 22.86 15.57 -24.11
CA PRO A 428 23.96 15.37 -23.15
C PRO A 428 24.00 16.29 -21.92
N THR A 429 23.15 17.32 -21.85
CA THR A 429 23.00 18.22 -20.70
C THR A 429 21.65 18.09 -20.00
N ASP A 430 20.73 17.33 -20.60
CA ASP A 430 19.29 17.41 -20.34
C ASP A 430 18.71 16.06 -19.86
N HIS A 431 19.42 14.94 -20.10
CA HIS A 431 18.95 13.60 -19.74
C HIS A 431 19.34 13.17 -18.32
N ASN A 432 18.40 12.55 -17.61
CA ASN A 432 18.68 11.87 -16.33
C ASN A 432 18.95 10.37 -16.51
N HIS A 433 19.66 10.02 -17.58
CA HIS A 433 19.91 8.64 -17.99
C HIS A 433 21.24 8.10 -17.48
N ARG A 434 21.27 6.81 -17.14
CA ARG A 434 22.46 6.09 -16.64
C ARG A 434 22.62 4.76 -17.37
N ARG A 435 23.84 4.23 -17.41
CA ARG A 435 24.13 2.88 -17.92
C ARG A 435 25.01 2.11 -16.94
N ILE A 436 24.53 0.95 -16.50
CA ILE A 436 25.22 0.04 -15.59
C ILE A 436 25.39 -1.30 -16.32
N VAL A 437 26.62 -1.80 -16.39
CA VAL A 437 26.96 -3.07 -17.05
C VAL A 437 27.14 -4.14 -15.98
N VAL A 438 26.34 -5.21 -16.06
CA VAL A 438 26.38 -6.34 -15.11
C VAL A 438 27.31 -7.42 -15.67
N PRO A 439 28.45 -7.72 -15.03
CA PRO A 439 29.50 -8.54 -15.61
C PRO A 439 29.21 -10.04 -15.49
N ASN A 440 29.46 -10.80 -16.56
CA ASN A 440 29.26 -12.25 -16.68
C ASN A 440 27.77 -12.69 -16.58
N VAL A 441 26.83 -11.77 -16.78
CA VAL A 441 25.38 -12.06 -16.79
C VAL A 441 24.85 -11.94 -18.22
N ALA A 442 24.08 -12.94 -18.64
CA ALA A 442 23.43 -12.99 -19.95
C ALA A 442 21.94 -12.61 -19.82
N HIS A 443 21.06 -13.21 -20.64
CA HIS A 443 19.61 -12.96 -20.61
C HIS A 443 18.89 -13.62 -19.41
N ASP A 444 19.41 -13.43 -18.20
CA ASP A 444 18.91 -14.01 -16.95
C ASP A 444 18.41 -12.91 -15.98
N GLY A 445 17.10 -12.82 -15.80
CA GLY A 445 16.48 -11.84 -14.91
C GLY A 445 16.84 -12.05 -13.43
N ASN A 446 17.13 -13.27 -13.00
CA ASN A 446 17.58 -13.52 -11.63
C ASN A 446 19.02 -13.02 -11.44
N GLY A 447 19.92 -13.39 -12.36
CA GLY A 447 21.29 -12.89 -12.40
C GLY A 447 21.39 -11.37 -12.44
N MET A 448 20.48 -10.69 -13.16
CA MET A 448 20.41 -9.23 -13.18
C MET A 448 19.98 -8.65 -11.82
N PHE A 449 18.83 -9.07 -11.26
CA PHE A 449 18.30 -8.46 -10.03
C PHE A 449 18.98 -8.92 -8.73
N ASN A 450 19.73 -10.02 -8.75
CA ASN A 450 20.55 -10.47 -7.62
C ASN A 450 22.05 -10.14 -7.76
N SER A 451 22.44 -9.42 -8.81
CA SER A 451 23.80 -8.92 -9.01
C SER A 451 24.23 -7.93 -7.92
N PRO A 452 25.55 -7.80 -7.64
CA PRO A 452 26.07 -6.67 -6.87
C PRO A 452 25.67 -5.33 -7.46
N GLU A 453 25.74 -5.18 -8.79
CA GLU A 453 25.48 -3.93 -9.49
C GLU A 453 24.04 -3.41 -9.33
N PHE A 454 23.05 -4.30 -9.21
CA PHE A 454 21.67 -3.91 -8.90
C PHE A 454 21.50 -3.49 -7.44
N LYS A 455 22.17 -4.20 -6.52
CA LYS A 455 22.11 -3.96 -5.07
C LYS A 455 22.81 -2.65 -4.70
N ASP A 456 24.03 -2.45 -5.19
CA ASP A 456 24.77 -1.19 -5.04
C ASP A 456 23.95 0.00 -5.53
N TYR A 457 23.27 -0.12 -6.69
CA TYR A 457 22.39 0.92 -7.21
C TYR A 457 21.11 1.14 -6.38
N PHE A 458 20.50 0.08 -5.83
CA PHE A 458 19.32 0.19 -4.96
C PHE A 458 19.64 0.91 -3.63
N LEU A 459 20.87 0.71 -3.14
CA LEU A 459 21.42 1.34 -1.93
C LEU A 459 21.90 2.79 -2.17
N GLU A 460 21.88 3.31 -3.40
CA GLU A 460 22.14 4.74 -3.67
C GLU A 460 20.99 5.67 -3.21
N PHE A 461 19.85 5.11 -2.82
CA PHE A 461 18.60 5.81 -2.48
C PHE A 461 18.18 5.56 -1.02
N GLU A 462 19.14 5.42 -0.09
CA GLU A 462 18.93 5.47 1.38
C GLU A 462 18.92 6.90 1.93
#